data_AF-A0A661MWM1-F1
#
_entry.id   AF-A0A661MWM1-F1
#
_cell.length_a   1.000
_cell.length_b   1.000
_cell.length_c   1.000
_cell.angle_alpha   90.00
_cell.angle_beta   90.00
_cell.angle_gamma   90.00
#
_symmetry.space_group_name_H-M   'P 1'
#
loop_
_entity.id
_entity.type
_entity.pdbx_description
1 polymer ?
#
loop_
_entity_poly.entity_id
_entity_poly.type
_entity_poly.pdbx_seq_one_letter_code
_entity_poly.pdbx_strand_id
1 'polypeptide(L)'
;MAEQGISGKRVVAILLGLVLMAALTAWVWATQLEKKHRAGQQAGGGEVSAAVLSEGVLYEAQSGDPGVVIAKDVGSGKELWRTELGTVASKPVLTVSEELIEVQIAGTPWMTLDRSTGEPVD
;
A
#
# COMPACT_ATOMS: atom_id res chain seq x y z
N MET A 1 54.55 30.35 3.15
CA MET A 1 53.10 30.23 3.41
C MET A 1 52.40 31.00 2.30
N ALA A 2 51.72 30.31 1.38
CA ALA A 2 51.03 30.95 0.26
C ALA A 2 49.53 30.71 0.41
N GLU A 3 48.80 31.72 0.88
CA GLU A 3 47.34 31.74 0.90
C GLU A 3 46.85 31.97 -0.53
N GLN A 4 46.49 30.89 -1.23
CA GLN A 4 45.77 31.00 -2.50
C GLN A 4 44.31 31.31 -2.21
N GLY A 5 43.95 32.59 -2.27
CA GLY A 5 42.56 33.04 -2.24
C GLY A 5 41.79 32.42 -3.41
N ILE A 6 40.87 31.50 -3.12
CA ILE A 6 39.99 30.92 -4.12
C ILE A 6 39.11 32.06 -4.67
N SER A 7 39.30 32.38 -5.95
CA SER A 7 38.48 33.34 -6.70
C SER A 7 36.98 33.07 -6.49
N GLY A 8 36.18 34.12 -6.19
CA GLY A 8 34.74 33.97 -5.90
C GLY A 8 33.95 33.20 -6.97
N LYS A 9 34.39 33.24 -8.24
CA LYS A 9 33.81 32.42 -9.32
C LYS A 9 33.99 30.91 -9.11
N ARG A 10 35.13 30.50 -8.54
CA ARG A 10 35.41 29.10 -8.18
C ARG A 10 34.56 28.67 -6.99
N VAL A 11 34.35 29.54 -6.00
CA VAL A 11 33.44 29.26 -4.86
C VAL A 11 32.01 29.05 -5.36
N VAL A 12 31.51 29.94 -6.23
CA VAL A 12 30.17 29.81 -6.82
C VAL A 12 30.03 28.53 -7.64
N ALA A 13 31.04 28.17 -8.44
CA ALA A 13 31.01 26.93 -9.21
C ALA A 13 30.97 25.68 -8.33
N ILE A 14 31.73 25.67 -7.22
CA ILE A 14 31.73 24.56 -6.26
C ILE A 14 30.37 24.45 -5.56
N LEU A 15 29.80 25.58 -5.11
CA LEU A 15 28.48 25.60 -4.46
C LEU A 15 27.37 25.13 -5.42
N LEU A 16 27.39 25.58 -6.68
CA LEU A 16 26.44 25.12 -7.69
C LEU A 16 26.59 23.62 -7.98
N GLY A 17 27.83 23.11 -8.04
CA GLY A 17 28.08 21.68 -8.18
C GLY A 17 27.53 20.86 -7.01
N LEU A 18 27.67 21.35 -5.78
CA LEU A 18 27.12 20.70 -4.59
C LEU A 18 25.58 20.71 -4.57
N VAL A 19 24.95 21.82 -4.96
CA VAL A 19 23.49 21.92 -5.07
C VAL A 19 22.96 20.97 -6.15
N LEU A 20 23.62 20.89 -7.30
CA LEU A 20 23.25 19.96 -8.36
C LEU A 20 23.41 18.49 -7.92
N MET A 21 24.47 18.16 -7.18
CA MET A 21 24.64 16.83 -6.61
C MET A 21 23.56 16.48 -5.56
N ALA A 22 23.19 17.44 -4.70
CA ALA A 22 22.12 17.24 -3.74
C ALA A 22 20.75 17.06 -4.45
N ALA A 23 20.48 17.84 -5.50
CA ALA A 23 19.26 17.69 -6.30
C ALA A 23 19.21 16.34 -7.04
N LEU A 24 20.32 15.89 -7.62
CA LEU A 24 20.41 14.60 -8.30
C LEU A 24 20.26 13.43 -7.34
N THR A 25 20.88 13.50 -6.16
CA THR A 25 20.72 12.46 -5.14
C THR A 25 19.28 12.42 -4.62
N ALA A 26 18.66 13.57 -4.31
CA ALA A 26 17.25 13.63 -3.92
C ALA A 26 16.31 13.05 -4.99
N TRP A 27 16.56 13.34 -6.27
CA TRP A 27 15.79 12.79 -7.38
C TRP A 27 15.95 11.26 -7.49
N VAL A 28 17.17 10.74 -7.36
CA VAL A 28 17.43 9.29 -7.33
C VAL A 28 16.72 8.62 -6.15
N TRP A 29 16.76 9.21 -4.96
CA TRP A 29 16.04 8.69 -3.78
C TRP A 29 14.52 8.73 -3.97
N ALA A 30 13.95 9.78 -4.59
CA ALA A 30 12.53 9.87 -4.89
C ALA A 30 12.07 8.74 -5.84
N THR A 31 12.82 8.48 -6.92
CA THR A 31 12.48 7.40 -7.87
C THR A 31 12.60 6.00 -7.27
N GLN A 32 13.49 5.81 -6.29
CA GLN A 32 13.60 4.55 -5.55
C GLN A 32 12.44 4.33 -4.58
N LEU A 33 11.93 5.41 -3.97
CA LEU A 33 10.77 5.36 -3.09
C LEU A 33 9.50 4.93 -3.86
N GLU A 34 9.32 5.45 -5.07
CA GLU A 34 8.21 5.08 -5.96
C GLU A 34 8.25 3.60 -6.36
N LYS A 35 9.44 3.04 -6.58
CA LYS A 35 9.61 1.61 -6.93
C LYS A 35 9.31 0.67 -5.76
N LYS A 36 9.53 1.10 -4.52
CA LYS A 36 9.31 0.26 -3.33
C LYS A 36 7.83 -0.02 -3.07
N HIS A 37 6.92 0.89 -3.48
CA HIS A 37 5.47 0.66 -3.43
C HIS A 37 4.98 -0.41 -4.42
N ARG A 38 5.63 -0.55 -5.59
CA ARG A 38 5.31 -1.61 -6.56
C ARG A 38 5.98 -2.94 -6.23
N ALA A 39 7.22 -2.91 -5.72
CA ALA A 39 7.94 -4.12 -5.34
C ALA A 39 7.30 -4.82 -4.12
N GLY A 40 6.73 -4.08 -3.17
CA GLY A 40 5.96 -4.66 -2.06
C GLY A 40 4.69 -5.37 -2.49
N GLN A 41 4.06 -4.95 -3.60
CA GLN A 41 2.87 -5.59 -4.17
C GLN A 41 3.18 -6.78 -5.10
N GLN A 42 4.44 -6.99 -5.49
CA GLN A 42 4.83 -8.05 -6.44
C GLN A 42 5.81 -9.09 -5.87
N ALA A 43 6.31 -8.91 -4.64
CA ALA A 43 7.28 -9.84 -4.04
C ALA A 43 6.65 -10.94 -3.14
N GLY A 44 5.33 -10.95 -2.96
CA GLY A 44 4.61 -12.03 -2.27
C GLY A 44 4.08 -13.05 -3.26
N GLY A 45 4.91 -14.01 -3.68
CA GLY A 45 4.40 -15.19 -4.37
C GLY A 45 3.54 -16.01 -3.41
N GLY A 46 2.22 -15.96 -3.57
CA GLY A 46 1.30 -16.89 -2.89
C GLY A 46 -0.13 -16.40 -2.70
N GLU A 47 -0.35 -15.12 -2.39
CA GLU A 47 -1.68 -14.62 -2.03
C GLU A 47 -1.96 -13.30 -2.71
N VAL A 48 -2.99 -13.26 -3.55
CA VAL A 48 -3.44 -12.03 -4.18
C VAL A 48 -4.39 -11.33 -3.22
N SER A 49 -3.95 -10.22 -2.63
CA SER A 49 -4.71 -9.49 -1.62
C SER A 49 -5.13 -8.09 -2.07
N ALA A 50 -6.24 -7.62 -1.49
CA ALA A 50 -6.71 -6.25 -1.53
C ALA A 50 -6.91 -5.76 -0.09
N ALA A 51 -6.74 -4.46 0.14
CA ALA A 51 -6.96 -3.86 1.45
C ALA A 51 -7.53 -2.45 1.34
N VAL A 52 -8.43 -2.10 2.25
CA VAL A 52 -9.05 -0.77 2.36
C VAL A 52 -9.08 -0.36 3.83
N LEU A 53 -8.66 0.88 4.13
CA LEU A 53 -8.75 1.47 5.48
C LEU A 53 -9.95 2.42 5.51
N SER A 54 -10.84 2.25 6.49
CA SER A 54 -11.98 3.15 6.69
C SER A 54 -12.36 3.22 8.18
N GLU A 55 -12.58 4.43 8.70
CA GLU A 55 -13.00 4.69 10.09
C GLU A 55 -12.15 3.94 11.15
N GLY A 56 -10.82 3.88 10.95
CA GLY A 56 -9.92 3.18 11.89
C GLY A 56 -9.94 1.66 11.79
N VAL A 57 -10.68 1.08 10.84
CA VAL A 57 -10.71 -0.36 10.57
C VAL A 57 -10.04 -0.65 9.23
N LEU A 58 -9.06 -1.55 9.25
CA LEU A 58 -8.42 -2.11 8.07
C LEU A 58 -9.16 -3.37 7.64
N TYR A 59 -9.68 -3.36 6.42
CA TYR A 59 -10.31 -4.51 5.78
C TYR A 59 -9.35 -5.11 4.77
N GLU A 60 -9.07 -6.40 4.89
CA GLU A 60 -8.17 -7.15 4.00
C GLU A 60 -8.93 -8.31 3.38
N ALA A 61 -8.85 -8.47 2.07
CA ALA A 61 -9.36 -9.63 1.36
C ALA A 61 -8.18 -10.37 0.72
N GLN A 62 -8.15 -11.69 0.90
CA GLN A 62 -7.11 -12.56 0.39
C GLN A 62 -7.75 -13.64 -0.48
N SER A 63 -7.22 -13.83 -1.68
CA SER A 63 -7.50 -15.01 -2.50
C SER A 63 -6.86 -16.25 -1.87
N GLY A 64 -7.47 -17.41 -2.00
CA GLY A 64 -6.94 -18.66 -1.45
C GLY A 64 -7.96 -19.78 -1.44
N ASP A 65 -7.64 -20.86 -0.74
CA ASP A 65 -8.58 -21.94 -0.42
C ASP A 65 -8.47 -22.26 1.09
N PRO A 66 -9.24 -21.59 1.95
CA PRO A 66 -10.27 -20.59 1.62
C PRO A 66 -9.68 -19.20 1.38
N GLY A 67 -10.29 -18.45 0.47
CA GLY A 67 -10.20 -16.99 0.45
C GLY A 67 -10.89 -16.42 1.67
N VAL A 68 -10.42 -15.27 2.15
CA VAL A 68 -10.87 -14.70 3.42
C VAL A 68 -10.98 -13.19 3.35
N VAL A 69 -11.92 -12.64 4.11
CA VAL A 69 -12.01 -11.20 4.42
C VAL A 69 -11.84 -11.02 5.91
N ILE A 70 -10.99 -10.08 6.31
CA ILE A 70 -10.65 -9.83 7.71
C ILE A 70 -10.81 -8.33 7.97
N ALA A 71 -11.47 -7.99 9.07
CA ALA A 71 -11.47 -6.63 9.60
C ALA A 71 -10.56 -6.55 10.83
N LYS A 72 -9.72 -5.52 10.89
CA LYS A 72 -8.79 -5.28 11.99
C LYS A 72 -8.89 -3.84 12.47
N ASP A 73 -8.92 -3.64 13.78
CA ASP A 73 -8.70 -2.31 14.35
C ASP A 73 -7.26 -1.87 14.04
N VAL A 74 -7.09 -0.69 13.43
CA VAL A 74 -5.77 -0.23 12.96
C VAL A 74 -4.87 0.20 14.13
N GLY A 75 -5.46 0.63 15.25
CA GLY A 75 -4.71 1.11 16.42
C GLY A 75 -4.03 -0.03 17.17
N SER A 76 -4.75 -1.13 17.38
CA SER A 76 -4.31 -2.30 18.14
C SER A 76 -3.84 -3.46 17.26
N GLY A 77 -4.23 -3.49 15.99
CA GLY A 77 -4.06 -4.63 15.09
C GLY A 77 -4.99 -5.81 15.41
N LYS A 78 -5.93 -5.65 16.34
CA LYS A 78 -6.83 -6.73 16.76
C LYS A 78 -7.85 -7.03 15.65
N GLU A 79 -8.00 -8.31 15.33
CA GLU A 79 -9.09 -8.79 14.47
C GLU A 79 -10.45 -8.51 15.13
N LEU A 80 -11.32 -7.81 14.39
CA LEU A 80 -12.69 -7.52 14.79
C LEU A 80 -13.60 -8.66 14.34
N TRP A 81 -13.44 -9.10 13.10
CA TRP A 81 -14.15 -10.24 12.52
C TRP A 81 -13.40 -10.82 11.32
N ARG A 82 -13.83 -12.02 10.89
CA ARG A 82 -13.30 -12.76 9.75
C ARG A 82 -14.42 -13.54 9.06
N THR A 83 -14.40 -13.52 7.73
CA THR A 83 -15.37 -14.23 6.89
C THR A 83 -14.64 -15.04 5.82
N GLU A 84 -14.89 -16.34 5.77
CA GLU A 84 -14.36 -17.23 4.72
C GLU A 84 -15.26 -17.17 3.49
N LEU A 85 -14.64 -17.05 2.30
CA LEU A 85 -15.33 -16.92 1.01
C LEU A 85 -15.31 -18.23 0.18
N GLY A 86 -14.79 -19.33 0.75
CA GLY A 86 -14.49 -20.55 -0.01
C GLY A 86 -13.32 -20.35 -0.98
N THR A 87 -13.21 -21.17 -2.01
CA THR A 87 -12.09 -21.10 -2.97
C THR A 87 -12.16 -19.84 -3.83
N VAL A 88 -11.13 -18.99 -3.72
CA VAL A 88 -10.99 -17.73 -4.47
C VAL A 88 -9.69 -17.76 -5.25
N ALA A 89 -9.77 -17.98 -6.57
CA ALA A 89 -8.59 -18.05 -7.44
C ALA A 89 -8.17 -16.67 -8.02
N SER A 90 -9.05 -15.68 -7.93
CA SER A 90 -8.88 -14.37 -8.55
C SER A 90 -8.52 -13.31 -7.50
N LYS A 91 -7.85 -12.23 -7.93
CA LYS A 91 -7.63 -11.07 -7.07
C LYS A 91 -8.98 -10.50 -6.61
N PRO A 92 -9.24 -10.40 -5.30
CA PRO A 92 -10.42 -9.69 -4.82
C PRO A 92 -10.25 -8.18 -5.05
N VAL A 93 -11.36 -7.49 -5.25
CA VAL A 93 -11.48 -6.03 -5.17
C VAL A 93 -12.40 -5.73 -3.99
N LEU A 94 -11.99 -4.77 -3.17
CA LEU A 94 -12.74 -4.32 -1.99
C LEU A 94 -13.21 -2.89 -2.19
N THR A 95 -14.50 -2.68 -1.93
CA THR A 95 -15.09 -1.35 -1.78
C THR A 95 -15.76 -1.28 -0.41
N VAL A 96 -15.59 -0.17 0.30
CA VAL A 96 -16.22 0.05 1.61
C VAL A 96 -17.17 1.23 1.49
N SER A 97 -18.40 1.04 1.97
CA SER A 97 -19.41 2.09 2.17
C SER A 97 -19.65 2.31 3.67
N GLU A 98 -20.60 3.17 4.04
CA GLU A 98 -20.87 3.46 5.45
C GLU A 98 -21.26 2.19 6.23
N GLU A 99 -22.12 1.34 5.66
CA GLU A 99 -22.66 0.16 6.34
C GLU A 99 -22.18 -1.18 5.77
N LEU A 100 -21.66 -1.19 4.53
CA LEU A 100 -21.39 -2.42 3.78
C LEU A 100 -19.98 -2.48 3.23
N ILE A 101 -19.49 -3.71 3.05
CA ILE A 101 -18.25 -4.04 2.36
C ILE A 101 -18.60 -4.89 1.15
N GLU A 102 -18.21 -4.41 -0.03
CA GLU A 102 -18.40 -5.14 -1.27
C GLU A 102 -17.09 -5.84 -1.64
N VAL A 103 -17.20 -7.15 -1.87
CA VAL A 103 -16.10 -8.00 -2.31
C VAL A 103 -16.42 -8.48 -3.71
N GLN A 104 -15.63 -8.03 -4.68
CA GLN A 104 -15.73 -8.49 -6.05
C GLN A 104 -14.59 -9.45 -6.36
N ILE A 105 -14.96 -10.67 -6.75
CA ILE A 105 -14.06 -11.72 -7.18
C ILE A 105 -14.43 -12.10 -8.61
N ALA A 106 -13.46 -12.12 -9.52
CA ALA A 106 -13.74 -12.47 -10.91
C ALA A 106 -14.20 -13.94 -11.01
N GLY A 107 -15.40 -14.14 -11.59
CA GLY A 107 -15.99 -15.45 -11.82
C GLY A 107 -16.96 -15.95 -10.74
N THR A 108 -17.10 -15.23 -9.62
CA THR A 108 -18.11 -15.52 -8.58
C THR A 108 -19.17 -14.42 -8.56
N PRO A 109 -20.36 -14.69 -7.99
CA PRO A 109 -21.31 -13.63 -7.65
C PRO A 109 -20.64 -12.55 -6.78
N TRP A 110 -21.14 -11.33 -6.87
CA TRP A 110 -20.72 -10.25 -5.98
C TRP A 110 -21.18 -10.59 -4.56
N MET A 111 -20.33 -10.38 -3.56
CA MET A 111 -20.67 -10.60 -2.16
C MET A 111 -20.65 -9.27 -1.43
N THR A 112 -21.73 -9.01 -0.70
CA THR A 112 -21.87 -7.84 0.16
C THR A 112 -21.87 -8.32 1.59
N LEU A 113 -20.98 -7.77 2.41
CA LEU A 113 -20.85 -8.10 3.83
C LEU A 113 -21.25 -6.88 4.67
N ASP A 114 -21.95 -7.12 5.77
CA ASP A 114 -22.18 -6.12 6.80
C ASP A 114 -20.83 -5.69 7.39
N ARG A 115 -20.59 -4.38 7.47
CA ARG A 115 -19.30 -3.83 7.87
C ARG A 115 -18.93 -4.15 9.32
N SER A 116 -19.92 -4.26 10.19
CA SER A 116 -19.74 -4.41 11.64
C SER A 116 -19.54 -5.86 12.06
N THR A 117 -20.17 -6.79 11.34
CA THR A 117 -20.21 -8.22 11.69
C THR A 117 -19.42 -9.09 10.71
N GLY A 118 -19.27 -8.67 9.46
CA GLY A 118 -18.72 -9.49 8.38
C GLY A 118 -19.71 -10.51 7.81
N GLU A 119 -20.97 -10.51 8.25
CA GLU A 119 -21.98 -11.44 7.75
C GLU A 119 -22.47 -11.04 6.35
N PRO A 120 -22.76 -12.01 5.46
CA PRO A 120 -23.31 -11.71 4.15
C PRO A 120 -24.70 -11.08 4.25
N VAL A 121 -24.93 -10.04 3.46
CA VAL A 121 -26.23 -9.38 3.28
C VAL A 121 -26.88 -9.94 2.01
N ASP A 122 -28.10 -10.47 2.15
CA ASP A 122 -28.90 -11.07 1.07
C ASP A 122 -29.47 -10.03 0.08
#